data_AF-A0A6N9EMB9-F1
#
_entry.id   AF-A0A6N9EMB9-F1
#
_cell.length_a   1.000
_cell.length_b   1.000
_cell.length_c   1.000
_cell.angle_alpha   90.00
_cell.angle_beta   90.00
_cell.angle_gamma   90.00
#
_symmetry.space_group_name_H-M   'P 1'
#
loop_
_entity.id
_entity.type
_entity.pdbx_description
1 polymer ?
#
loop_
_entity_poly.entity_id
_entity_poly.type
_entity_poly.pdbx_seq_one_letter_code
_entity_poly.pdbx_strand_id
1 'polypeptide(L)'
;AVYFSGAGMEAEFMALRQDRHDQPPYPLHNRRPDWRSSSAKRLMPQLRIKGPTLRRWHSKIAVAVDRPFFASIGGPSAQPSQDLDAGDVVWLVPELRDGQLVRDHWEVQTLESSSERLLAADAVTRVDFERVLLQKLQLLQGE
;
A
#
# COMPACT_ATOMS: atom_id res chain seq x y z
N ALA A 1 5.10 -4.87 0.59
CA ALA A 1 5.66 -4.11 1.72
C ALA A 1 5.23 -2.66 1.61
N VAL A 2 4.80 -2.08 2.72
CA VAL A 2 4.20 -0.75 2.80
C VAL A 2 5.20 0.23 3.38
N TYR A 3 5.37 1.38 2.73
CA TYR A 3 6.18 2.46 3.26
C TYR A 3 5.45 3.20 4.36
N PHE A 4 6.18 3.74 5.33
CA PHE A 4 5.63 4.56 6.40
C PHE A 4 6.16 5.98 6.28
N SER A 5 5.29 6.95 6.59
CA SER A 5 5.63 8.36 6.76
C SER A 5 5.64 8.71 8.25
N GLY A 6 6.58 9.55 8.68
CA GLY A 6 6.73 10.00 10.06
C GLY A 6 8.15 9.78 10.59
N ALA A 7 8.30 9.72 11.92
CA ALA A 7 9.57 9.41 12.57
C ALA A 7 10.03 7.98 12.24
N GLY A 8 11.34 7.73 12.27
CA GLY A 8 11.89 6.37 12.15
C GLY A 8 11.41 5.45 13.29
N MET A 9 11.42 4.13 13.08
CA MET A 9 10.93 3.14 14.07
C MET A 9 11.92 2.84 15.22
N GLU A 10 13.09 3.48 15.20
CA GLU A 10 14.19 3.19 16.15
C GLU A 10 13.77 3.37 17.61
N ALA A 11 13.05 4.45 17.92
CA ALA A 11 12.59 4.75 19.28
C ALA A 11 11.70 3.62 19.84
N GLU A 12 10.84 3.03 19.02
CA GLU A 12 9.93 1.95 19.41
C GLU A 12 10.68 0.66 19.63
N PHE A 13 11.66 0.34 18.78
CA PHE A 13 12.51 -0.83 19.02
C PHE A 13 13.31 -0.69 20.32
N MET A 14 13.81 0.51 20.63
CA MET A 14 14.48 0.77 21.90
C MET A 14 13.52 0.64 23.10
N ALA A 15 12.30 1.18 22.97
CA ALA A 15 11.27 1.04 24.00
C ALA A 15 10.90 -0.43 24.24
N LEU A 16 10.63 -1.19 23.18
CA LEU A 16 10.32 -2.63 23.24
C LEU A 16 11.45 -3.44 23.88
N ARG A 17 12.71 -3.08 23.65
CA ARG A 17 13.86 -3.78 24.27
C ARG A 17 13.99 -3.53 25.77
N GLN A 18 13.53 -2.38 26.24
CA GLN A 18 13.61 -1.97 27.64
C GLN A 18 12.33 -2.31 28.40
N ASP A 19 11.24 -2.56 27.67
CA ASP A 19 9.95 -2.90 28.23
C ASP A 19 9.99 -4.25 28.94
N ARG A 20 9.39 -4.29 30.13
CA ARG A 20 9.29 -5.48 30.98
C ARG A 20 7.85 -5.87 31.27
N HIS A 21 6.90 -5.19 30.65
CA HIS A 21 5.47 -5.48 30.79
C HIS A 21 5.07 -6.56 29.77
N ASP A 22 4.02 -7.31 30.07
CA ASP A 22 3.48 -8.35 29.17
C ASP A 22 2.79 -7.75 27.93
N GLN A 23 2.41 -6.48 27.98
CA GLN A 23 1.75 -5.77 26.90
C GLN A 23 2.71 -4.81 26.21
N PRO A 24 2.73 -4.76 24.86
CA PRO A 24 3.62 -3.86 24.14
C PRO A 24 3.30 -2.39 24.46
N PRO A 25 4.32 -1.52 24.52
CA PRO A 25 4.14 -0.12 24.87
C PRO A 25 3.37 0.61 23.77
N TYR A 26 2.65 1.67 24.15
CA TYR A 26 2.02 2.56 23.18
C TYR A 26 3.08 3.18 22.24
N PRO A 27 2.74 3.44 20.96
CA PRO A 27 3.66 4.07 20.02
C PRO A 27 4.17 5.42 20.53
N LEU A 28 5.49 5.60 20.55
CA LEU A 28 6.12 6.83 21.05
C LEU A 28 5.95 8.02 20.09
N HIS A 29 5.85 7.74 18.80
CA HIS A 29 5.65 8.76 17.77
C HIS A 29 4.51 8.40 16.84
N ASN A 30 3.87 9.43 16.29
CA ASN A 30 2.85 9.26 15.28
C ASN A 30 3.49 8.84 13.94
N ARG A 31 3.01 7.73 13.37
CA ARG A 31 3.37 7.23 12.05
C ARG A 31 2.13 6.82 11.32
N ARG A 32 2.17 6.92 10.00
CA ARG A 32 1.09 6.43 9.16
C ARG A 32 1.64 5.66 7.96
N PRO A 33 0.93 4.62 7.52
CA PRO A 33 1.18 4.03 6.22
C PRO A 33 1.14 5.09 5.12
N ASP A 34 2.15 5.08 4.25
CA ASP A 34 2.22 5.89 3.04
C ASP A 34 1.81 5.03 1.84
N TRP A 35 0.50 4.91 1.68
CA TRP A 35 -0.11 4.14 0.62
C TRP A 35 0.26 4.66 -0.77
N ARG A 36 0.26 5.99 -0.97
CA ARG A 36 0.57 6.63 -2.26
C ARG A 36 2.01 6.40 -2.71
N SER A 37 2.97 6.44 -1.79
CA SER A 37 4.36 6.11 -2.10
C SER A 37 4.54 4.64 -2.42
N SER A 38 3.79 3.76 -1.76
CA SER A 38 3.80 2.33 -2.01
C SER A 38 3.13 1.96 -3.34
N SER A 39 2.00 2.59 -3.67
CA SER A 39 1.20 2.33 -4.88
C SER A 39 1.77 3.06 -6.11
N ALA A 40 1.37 4.31 -6.32
CA ALA A 40 1.65 5.07 -7.53
C ALA A 40 3.15 5.33 -7.77
N LYS A 41 3.95 5.55 -6.71
CA LYS A 41 5.38 5.87 -6.89
C LYS A 41 6.27 4.66 -7.12
N ARG A 42 5.84 3.45 -6.73
CA ARG A 42 6.72 2.26 -6.73
C ARG A 42 6.10 1.09 -7.45
N LEU A 43 4.95 0.59 -6.99
CA LEU A 43 4.33 -0.58 -7.59
C LEU A 43 3.85 -0.31 -9.02
N MET A 44 3.24 0.85 -9.28
CA MET A 44 2.79 1.19 -10.64
C MET A 44 3.94 1.24 -11.65
N PRO A 45 5.08 1.93 -11.40
CA PRO A 45 6.25 1.87 -12.26
C PRO A 45 6.75 0.44 -12.51
N GLN A 46 6.78 -0.41 -11.47
CA GLN A 46 7.20 -1.80 -11.62
C GLN A 46 6.29 -2.57 -12.57
N LEU A 47 4.96 -2.42 -12.43
CA LEU A 47 3.98 -3.06 -13.32
C LEU A 47 4.10 -2.54 -14.75
N ARG A 48 4.17 -1.22 -14.95
CA ARG A 48 4.24 -0.63 -16.30
C ARG A 48 5.53 -0.97 -17.05
N ILE A 49 6.65 -1.08 -16.34
CA ILE A 49 7.94 -1.43 -16.95
C ILE A 49 8.01 -2.93 -17.26
N LYS A 50 7.56 -3.80 -16.34
CA LYS A 50 7.69 -5.25 -16.48
C LYS A 50 6.54 -5.89 -17.28
N GLY A 51 5.33 -5.36 -17.15
CA GLY A 51 4.08 -5.87 -17.73
C GLY A 51 4.17 -6.18 -19.22
N PRO A 52 4.54 -5.21 -20.08
CA PRO A 52 4.61 -5.46 -21.53
C PRO A 52 5.61 -6.55 -21.90
N THR A 53 6.73 -6.67 -21.18
CA THR A 53 7.74 -7.70 -21.42
C THR A 53 7.25 -9.08 -21.01
N LEU A 54 6.67 -9.21 -19.81
CA LEU A 54 6.16 -10.49 -19.31
C LEU A 54 4.97 -10.98 -20.13
N ARG A 55 4.09 -10.07 -20.56
CA ARG A 55 2.98 -10.38 -21.48
C ARG A 55 3.49 -10.93 -22.82
N ARG A 56 4.56 -10.37 -23.39
CA ARG A 56 5.18 -10.89 -24.63
C ARG A 56 5.77 -12.31 -24.45
N TRP A 57 6.12 -12.69 -23.22
CA TRP A 57 6.58 -14.04 -22.89
C TRP A 57 5.44 -14.97 -22.45
N HIS A 58 4.17 -14.56 -22.66
CA HIS A 58 2.99 -15.29 -22.20
C HIS A 58 3.03 -15.58 -20.68
N SER A 59 3.66 -14.71 -19.91
CA SER A 59 3.81 -14.82 -18.45
C SER A 59 2.99 -13.76 -17.74
N LYS A 60 2.33 -14.14 -16.64
CA LYS A 60 1.52 -13.24 -15.80
C LYS A 60 2.34 -12.66 -14.64
N ILE A 61 1.90 -11.52 -14.11
CA ILE A 61 2.49 -10.91 -12.92
C ILE A 61 1.59 -11.20 -11.73
N ALA A 62 2.09 -11.93 -10.73
CA ALA A 62 1.42 -12.05 -9.45
C ALA A 62 1.88 -10.91 -8.51
N VAL A 63 0.92 -10.21 -7.89
CA VAL A 63 1.14 -9.12 -6.95
C VAL A 63 0.49 -9.48 -5.62
N ALA A 64 1.30 -9.79 -4.61
CA ALA A 64 0.83 -10.08 -3.26
C ALA A 64 0.89 -8.84 -2.37
N VAL A 65 -0.25 -8.44 -1.80
CA VAL A 65 -0.39 -7.26 -0.93
C VAL A 65 -1.30 -7.55 0.26
N ASP A 66 -1.09 -6.86 1.38
CA ASP A 66 -1.97 -7.00 2.54
C ASP A 66 -3.36 -6.36 2.30
N ARG A 67 -4.34 -6.80 3.10
CA ARG A 67 -5.74 -6.34 3.00
C ARG A 67 -5.87 -4.80 3.17
N PRO A 68 -5.20 -4.14 4.15
CA PRO A 68 -5.26 -2.68 4.28
C PRO A 68 -4.74 -1.93 3.04
N PHE A 69 -3.62 -2.37 2.46
CA PHE A 69 -3.09 -1.78 1.24
C PHE A 69 -4.07 -1.95 0.08
N PHE A 70 -4.61 -3.16 -0.11
CA PHE A 70 -5.55 -3.44 -1.19
C PHE A 70 -6.83 -2.60 -1.06
N ALA A 71 -7.34 -2.44 0.16
CA ALA A 71 -8.48 -1.57 0.43
C ALA A 71 -8.17 -0.09 0.09
N SER A 72 -6.96 0.40 0.40
CA SER A 72 -6.55 1.79 0.12
C SER A 72 -6.46 2.14 -1.36
N ILE A 73 -6.43 1.13 -2.23
CA ILE A 73 -6.43 1.28 -3.70
C ILE A 73 -7.76 0.83 -4.32
N GLY A 74 -8.85 0.86 -3.53
CA GLY A 74 -10.21 0.61 -4.00
C GLY A 74 -10.75 -0.81 -3.77
N GLY A 75 -9.97 -1.72 -3.17
CA GLY A 75 -10.47 -3.05 -2.79
C GLY A 75 -10.90 -3.95 -3.97
N PRO A 76 -11.71 -4.99 -3.76
CA PRO A 76 -12.15 -5.87 -4.84
C PRO A 76 -12.79 -5.09 -5.99
N SER A 77 -12.52 -5.48 -7.23
CA SER A 77 -13.20 -4.88 -8.37
C SER A 77 -14.71 -5.16 -8.33
N ALA A 78 -15.51 -4.32 -8.98
CA ALA A 78 -16.97 -4.49 -9.01
C ALA A 78 -17.40 -5.83 -9.63
N GLN A 79 -16.59 -6.36 -10.55
CA GLN A 79 -16.77 -7.65 -11.20
C GLN A 79 -15.43 -8.40 -11.19
N PRO A 80 -15.08 -9.05 -10.06
CA PRO A 80 -13.80 -9.75 -9.94
C PRO A 80 -13.80 -11.00 -10.81
N SER A 81 -12.75 -11.18 -11.60
CA SER A 81 -12.53 -12.39 -12.39
C SER A 81 -11.47 -13.28 -11.74
N GLN A 82 -11.71 -14.58 -11.74
CA GLN A 82 -10.71 -15.61 -11.42
C GLN A 82 -10.26 -16.39 -12.66
N ASP A 83 -10.72 -15.96 -13.84
CA ASP A 83 -10.20 -16.48 -15.10
C ASP A 83 -8.81 -15.89 -15.35
N LEU A 84 -7.81 -16.76 -15.42
CA LEU A 84 -6.44 -16.38 -15.70
C LEU A 84 -6.33 -15.67 -17.05
N ASP A 85 -7.15 -16.01 -18.03
CA ASP A 85 -7.10 -15.41 -19.37
C ASP A 85 -7.73 -14.01 -19.44
N ALA A 86 -8.42 -13.59 -18.38
CA ALA A 86 -9.03 -12.27 -18.29
C ALA A 86 -8.00 -11.12 -18.15
N GLY A 87 -6.72 -11.41 -17.91
CA GLY A 87 -5.72 -10.36 -17.76
C GLY A 87 -4.27 -10.80 -17.57
N ASP A 88 -3.45 -9.81 -17.25
CA ASP A 88 -1.99 -9.92 -17.15
C ASP A 88 -1.51 -9.93 -15.70
N VAL A 89 -2.30 -9.37 -14.77
CA VAL A 89 -1.94 -9.17 -13.37
C VAL A 89 -2.89 -9.95 -12.47
N VAL A 90 -2.32 -10.77 -11.59
CA VAL A 90 -3.04 -11.52 -10.55
C VAL A 90 -2.81 -10.84 -9.21
N TRP A 91 -3.85 -10.22 -8.66
CA TRP A 91 -3.84 -9.64 -7.32
C TRP A 91 -4.08 -10.74 -6.30
N LEU A 92 -3.17 -10.88 -5.34
CA LEU A 92 -3.24 -11.83 -4.25
C LEU A 92 -3.30 -11.06 -2.93
N VAL A 93 -4.37 -11.27 -2.17
CA VAL A 93 -4.59 -10.62 -0.88
C VAL A 93 -4.71 -11.73 0.17
N PRO A 94 -3.61 -12.13 0.81
CA PRO A 94 -3.66 -13.10 1.89
C PRO A 94 -4.13 -12.45 3.21
N GLU A 95 -4.68 -13.28 4.08
CA GLU A 95 -4.97 -12.94 5.48
C GLU A 95 -3.96 -13.65 6.38
N LEU A 96 -3.50 -12.98 7.43
CA LEU A 96 -2.71 -13.62 8.49
C LEU A 96 -3.68 -14.17 9.55
N ARG A 97 -3.78 -15.50 9.64
CA ARG A 97 -4.63 -16.21 10.61
C ARG A 97 -3.78 -17.23 11.37
N ASP A 98 -3.80 -17.18 12.70
CA ASP A 98 -3.05 -18.10 13.56
C ASP A 98 -1.54 -18.19 13.21
N GLY A 99 -0.94 -17.06 12.83
CA GLY A 99 0.46 -16.98 12.42
C GLY A 99 0.76 -17.53 11.01
N GLN A 100 -0.27 -17.94 10.26
CA GLN A 100 -0.14 -18.44 8.89
C GLN A 100 -0.79 -17.49 7.88
N LEU A 101 -0.16 -17.33 6.73
CA LEU A 101 -0.77 -16.63 5.60
C LEU A 101 -1.72 -17.58 4.88
N VAL A 102 -3.01 -17.30 4.96
CA VAL A 102 -4.07 -18.02 4.24
C VAL A 102 -4.56 -17.19 3.07
N ARG A 103 -5.01 -17.84 2.01
CA ARG A 103 -5.60 -17.15 0.86
C ARG A 103 -6.97 -16.58 1.26
N ASP A 104 -7.12 -15.26 1.16
CA ASP A 104 -8.37 -14.56 1.47
C ASP A 104 -9.07 -14.11 0.18
N HIS A 105 -8.45 -13.21 -0.58
CA HIS A 105 -8.98 -12.73 -1.85
C HIS A 105 -7.94 -12.81 -2.97
N TRP A 106 -8.41 -13.06 -4.19
CA TRP A 106 -7.60 -12.88 -5.39
C TRP A 106 -8.49 -12.60 -6.60
N GLU A 107 -7.94 -11.83 -7.53
CA GLU A 107 -8.59 -11.48 -8.79
C GLU A 107 -7.56 -11.26 -9.89
N VAL A 108 -7.99 -11.45 -11.13
CA VAL A 108 -7.20 -11.19 -12.34
C VAL A 108 -7.68 -9.88 -12.96
N GLN A 109 -6.73 -9.03 -13.32
CA GLN A 109 -6.98 -7.74 -13.98
C GLN A 109 -6.02 -7.52 -15.15
N THR A 110 -6.42 -6.67 -16.08
CA THR A 110 -5.52 -6.15 -17.11
C THR A 110 -4.43 -5.28 -16.48
N LEU A 111 -3.34 -5.07 -17.21
CA LEU A 111 -2.27 -4.17 -16.78
C LEU A 111 -2.79 -2.73 -16.62
N GLU A 112 -3.70 -2.31 -17.48
CA GLU A 112 -4.32 -0.99 -17.51
C GLU A 112 -5.19 -0.78 -16.26
N SER A 113 -6.15 -1.67 -15.99
CA SER A 113 -7.01 -1.57 -14.81
C SER A 113 -6.21 -1.67 -13.51
N SER A 114 -5.17 -2.50 -13.47
CA SER A 114 -4.25 -2.57 -12.33
C SER A 114 -3.46 -1.27 -12.13
N SER A 115 -3.13 -0.56 -13.21
CA SER A 115 -2.44 0.72 -13.13
C SER A 115 -3.37 1.84 -12.65
N GLU A 116 -4.61 1.87 -13.15
CA GLU A 116 -5.65 2.80 -12.70
C GLU A 116 -5.97 2.63 -11.21
N ARG A 117 -6.13 1.38 -10.77
CA ARG A 117 -6.27 0.99 -9.36
C ARG A 117 -5.18 1.63 -8.48
N LEU A 118 -3.92 1.55 -8.91
CA LEU A 118 -2.79 2.09 -8.14
C LEU A 118 -2.75 3.63 -8.09
N LEU A 119 -3.41 4.30 -9.05
CA LEU A 119 -3.61 5.75 -9.05
C LEU A 119 -4.80 6.18 -8.20
N ALA A 120 -5.80 5.31 -8.03
CA ALA A 120 -7.02 5.57 -7.29
C ALA A 120 -6.83 5.68 -5.76
N ALA A 121 -5.59 5.61 -5.26
CA ALA A 121 -5.30 5.83 -3.85
C ALA A 121 -5.84 7.18 -3.37
N ASP A 122 -6.65 7.15 -2.31
CA ASP A 122 -7.45 8.26 -1.81
C ASP A 122 -6.75 9.62 -1.96
N ALA A 123 -7.33 10.48 -2.79
CA ALA A 123 -6.87 11.86 -2.92
C ALA A 123 -7.25 12.62 -1.65
N VAL A 124 -6.26 13.30 -1.06
CA VAL A 124 -6.53 14.21 0.05
C VAL A 124 -7.43 15.34 -0.46
N THR A 125 -8.45 15.72 0.30
CA THR A 125 -9.33 16.83 -0.11
C THR A 125 -8.51 18.10 -0.29
N ARG A 126 -8.93 18.99 -1.19
CA ARG A 126 -8.30 20.30 -1.38
C ARG A 126 -8.17 21.07 -0.07
N VAL A 127 -9.22 21.04 0.76
CA VAL A 127 -9.30 21.74 2.04
C VAL A 127 -8.24 21.22 3.01
N ASP A 128 -8.13 19.90 3.16
CA ASP A 128 -7.13 19.31 4.05
C ASP A 128 -5.71 19.54 3.52
N PHE A 129 -5.51 19.49 2.21
CA PHE A 129 -4.23 19.80 1.57
C PHE A 129 -3.80 21.25 1.84
N GLU A 130 -4.68 22.22 1.58
CA GLU A 130 -4.41 23.64 1.82
C GLU A 130 -4.15 23.93 3.31
N ARG A 131 -4.92 23.31 4.22
CA ARG A 131 -4.72 23.45 5.67
C ARG A 131 -3.31 23.00 6.09
N VAL A 132 -2.89 21.81 5.65
CA VAL A 132 -1.56 21.28 5.96
C VAL A 132 -0.46 22.14 5.34
N LEU A 133 -0.67 22.65 4.12
CA LEU A 133 0.29 23.50 3.43
C LEU A 133 0.50 24.83 4.18
N LEU A 134 -0.59 25.47 4.61
CA LEU A 134 -0.54 26.72 5.36
C LEU A 134 0.13 26.54 6.74
N GLN A 135 -0.16 25.44 7.44
CA GLN A 135 0.54 25.11 8.69
C GLN A 135 2.06 25.00 8.49
N LYS A 136 2.49 24.35 7.40
CA LYS A 136 3.92 24.23 7.10
C LYS A 136 4.55 25.57 6.71
N LEU A 137 3.85 26.41 5.95
CA LEU A 137 4.31 27.75 5.60
C LEU A 137 4.51 28.62 6.85
N GLN A 138 3.57 28.57 7.81
CA GLN A 138 3.70 29.31 9.06
C GLN A 138 4.90 28.86 9.90
N LEU A 139 5.16 27.55 9.97
CA LEU A 139 6.34 27.02 10.66
C LEU A 139 7.65 27.49 10.01
N LEU A 140 7.68 27.67 8.68
CA LEU A 140 8.86 28.15 7.96
C LEU A 140 9.07 29.67 8.05
N GLN A 141 8.02 30.43 8.34
CA GLN A 141 8.06 31.89 8.49
C GLN A 141 8.23 32.34 9.94
N GLY A 142 8.23 31.41 10.90
CA GLY A 142 8.31 31.65 12.34
C GLY A 142 9.68 31.38 12.97
N GLU A 143 10.75 31.26 12.18
CA GLU A 143 12.16 31.35 12.62
C GLU A 143 12.76 32.72 12.28
#